data_AF-A0A7L7L070-F1
#
_entry.id   AF-A0A7L7L070-F1
#
_cell.length_a   1.000
_cell.length_b   1.000
_cell.length_c   1.000
_cell.angle_alpha   90.00
_cell.angle_beta   90.00
_cell.angle_gamma   90.00
#
_symmetry.space_group_name_H-M   'P 1'
#
loop_
_entity.id
_entity.type
_entity.pdbx_description
1 polymer ?
#
loop_
_entity_poly.entity_id
_entity_poly.type
_entity_poly.pdbx_seq_one_letter_code
_entity_poly.pdbx_strand_id
1 'polypeptide(L)' 'MKIEDLKVGNVYDCSVDEDMDYPFQGKVEKIYEHSALMEIVKNDPKDNSNKMELNNKIVVSIKKIKKAK' A
#
# COMPACT_ATOMS: atom_id res chain seq x y z
N MET A 1 7.78 -10.01 -2.71
CA MET A 1 7.38 -10.62 -1.42
C MET A 1 6.40 -11.75 -1.72
N LYS A 2 6.29 -12.80 -0.89
CA LYS A 2 5.23 -13.80 -1.04
C LYS A 2 3.99 -13.34 -0.27
N ILE A 3 2.81 -13.82 -0.68
CA ILE A 3 1.55 -13.53 0.04
C ILE A 3 1.59 -14.03 1.50
N GLU A 4 2.24 -15.17 1.74
CA GLU A 4 2.40 -15.79 3.05
C GLU A 4 3.20 -14.91 4.04
N ASP A 5 4.03 -13.99 3.51
CA ASP A 5 4.79 -13.06 4.33
C ASP A 5 3.95 -11.85 4.77
N LEU A 6 2.81 -11.58 4.10
CA LEU A 6 1.94 -10.46 4.45
C LEU A 6 1.13 -10.79 5.69
N LYS A 7 1.03 -9.79 6.57
CA LYS A 7 0.26 -9.90 7.81
C LYS A 7 -0.67 -8.70 7.93
N VAL A 8 -1.95 -8.96 8.16
CA VAL A 8 -2.94 -7.94 8.49
C VAL A 8 -2.47 -7.19 9.74
N GLY A 9 -2.55 -5.86 9.70
CA GLY A 9 -2.10 -4.96 10.76
C GLY A 9 -0.65 -4.49 10.63
N ASN A 10 0.20 -5.15 9.82
CA ASN A 10 1.58 -4.73 9.59
C ASN A 10 1.69 -3.66 8.50
N VAL A 11 2.75 -2.87 8.57
CA VAL A 11 3.09 -1.81 7.61
C VAL A 11 4.17 -2.31 6.65
N TYR A 12 4.01 -1.99 5.36
CA TYR A 12 4.92 -2.34 4.28
C TYR A 12 5.18 -1.15 3.36
N ASP A 13 6.32 -1.15 2.68
CA ASP A 13 6.61 -0.18 1.64
C ASP A 13 5.93 -0.62 0.33
N CYS A 14 5.18 0.29 -0.26
CA CYS A 14 4.31 0.06 -1.41
C CYS A 14 4.58 1.09 -2.51
N SER A 15 4.31 0.70 -3.76
CA SER A 15 4.30 1.59 -4.92
C SER A 15 3.22 1.13 -5.88
N VAL A 16 2.53 2.06 -6.53
CA VAL A 16 1.59 1.76 -7.61
C VAL A 16 1.99 2.59 -8.84
N ASP A 17 1.43 2.25 -9.99
CA ASP A 17 1.83 2.90 -11.25
C ASP A 17 0.88 4.05 -11.65
N GLU A 18 -0.34 4.11 -11.12
CA GLU A 18 -1.36 5.09 -11.53
C GLU A 18 -1.91 5.93 -10.37
N ASP A 19 -2.33 5.31 -9.26
CA ASP A 19 -3.04 6.05 -8.21
C ASP A 19 -2.15 6.94 -7.33
N MET A 20 -0.85 6.68 -7.27
CA MET A 20 0.14 7.44 -6.47
C MET A 20 1.42 7.58 -7.27
N ASP A 21 1.98 8.79 -7.34
CA ASP A 21 3.19 9.05 -8.11
C ASP A 21 4.47 8.65 -7.37
N TYR A 22 4.42 8.61 -6.02
CA TYR A 22 5.56 8.29 -5.17
C TYR A 22 5.33 7.03 -4.32
N PRO A 23 6.41 6.36 -3.88
CA PRO A 23 6.30 5.28 -2.92
C PRO A 23 5.69 5.74 -1.60
N PHE A 24 4.90 4.86 -0.98
CA PHE A 24 4.19 5.13 0.26
C PHE A 24 4.28 3.92 1.20
N GLN A 25 3.90 4.12 2.46
CA GLN A 25 3.78 3.05 3.44
C GLN A 25 2.30 2.73 3.67
N GLY A 26 1.97 1.45 3.51
CA GLY A 26 0.62 0.92 3.64
C GLY A 26 0.51 -0.07 4.79
N LYS A 27 -0.51 0.08 5.63
CA LYS A 27 -0.89 -0.91 6.64
C LYS A 27 -1.90 -1.90 6.04
N VAL A 28 -1.63 -3.19 6.12
CA VAL A 28 -2.51 -4.21 5.56
C VAL A 28 -3.82 -4.28 6.33
N GLU A 29 -4.94 -4.03 5.66
CA GLU A 29 -6.29 -4.24 6.21
C GLU A 29 -6.86 -5.60 5.78
N LYS A 30 -6.63 -6.00 4.53
CA LYS A 30 -7.16 -7.25 3.97
C LYS A 30 -6.22 -7.83 2.93
N ILE A 31 -6.05 -9.15 2.92
CA ILE A 31 -5.22 -9.86 1.94
C ILE A 31 -6.15 -10.60 0.97
N TYR A 32 -5.87 -10.45 -0.32
CA TYR A 32 -6.51 -11.16 -1.43
C TYR A 32 -5.47 -12.06 -2.11
N GLU A 33 -5.91 -12.89 -3.07
CA GLU A 33 -5.06 -13.88 -3.72
C GLU A 33 -3.80 -13.30 -4.40
N HIS A 34 -3.89 -12.09 -4.97
CA HIS A 34 -2.77 -11.43 -5.66
C HIS A 34 -2.55 -9.96 -5.27
N SER A 35 -3.30 -9.47 -4.28
CA SER A 35 -3.27 -8.08 -3.84
C SER A 35 -3.59 -7.97 -2.35
N ALA A 36 -3.41 -6.77 -1.79
CA ALA A 36 -3.83 -6.46 -0.44
C ALA A 36 -4.47 -5.06 -0.40
N LEU A 37 -5.57 -4.93 0.33
CA LEU A 37 -6.11 -3.65 0.73
C LEU A 37 -5.22 -3.07 1.83
N MET A 38 -4.78 -1.84 1.62
CA MET A 38 -3.83 -1.13 2.46
C MET A 38 -4.40 0.22 2.86
N GLU A 39 -4.25 0.58 4.13
CA GLU A 39 -4.44 1.94 4.62
C GLU A 39 -3.12 2.73 4.45
N ILE A 40 -3.16 3.86 3.76
CA ILE A 40 -1.99 4.71 3.47
C ILE A 40 -1.60 5.50 4.73
N VAL A 41 -0.64 4.97 5.48
CA VAL A 41 -0.18 5.56 6.75
C VAL A 41 0.89 6.64 6.57
N LYS A 42 1.67 6.57 5.48
CA LYS A 42 2.68 7.57 5.13
C LYS A 42 2.81 7.67 3.61
N ASN A 43 2.90 8.88 3.07
CA ASN A 43 3.05 9.14 1.64
C ASN A 43 3.90 10.40 1.43
N ASP A 44 4.36 10.62 0.19
CA ASP A 44 4.94 11.91 -0.18
C ASP A 44 3.84 13.00 -0.15
N PRO A 45 4.10 14.20 0.38
CA PRO A 45 3.12 15.28 0.43
C PRO A 45 2.52 15.65 -0.94
N LYS A 46 3.22 15.39 -2.05
CA LYS A 46 2.71 15.61 -3.41
C LYS A 46 1.52 14.70 -3.75
N ASP A 47 1.45 13.51 -3.15
CA ASP A 47 0.35 12.56 -3.31
C ASP A 47 -0.80 12.78 -2.31
N ASN A 48 -0.79 13.87 -1.51
CA ASN A 48 -1.82 14.09 -0.50
C ASN A 48 -3.24 14.18 -1.10
N SER A 49 -3.38 14.82 -2.26
CA SER A 49 -4.66 14.90 -2.97
C SER A 49 -5.15 13.52 -3.38
N ASN A 50 -4.29 12.72 -4.02
CA ASN A 50 -4.59 11.35 -4.45
C ASN A 50 -4.98 10.48 -3.24
N LYS A 51 -4.20 10.52 -2.16
CA LYS A 51 -4.52 9.82 -0.91
C LYS A 51 -5.91 10.18 -0.38
N MET A 52 -6.29 11.46 -0.45
CA MET A 52 -7.59 11.92 0.02
C MET A 52 -8.73 11.42 -0.86
N GLU A 53 -8.56 11.44 -2.19
CA GLU A 53 -9.53 10.89 -3.15
C GLU A 53 -9.75 9.38 -2.97
N LEU A 54 -8.68 8.66 -2.62
CA LEU A 54 -8.70 7.24 -2.29
C LEU A 54 -9.28 6.93 -0.89
N ASN A 55 -9.74 7.93 -0.14
CA ASN A 55 -10.16 7.79 1.25
C ASN A 55 -9.10 7.10 2.14
N ASN A 56 -7.83 7.39 1.87
CA ASN A 56 -6.65 6.78 2.50
C ASN A 56 -6.51 5.27 2.29
N LYS A 57 -7.23 4.65 1.36
CA LYS A 57 -7.21 3.19 1.14
C LYS A 57 -6.89 2.84 -0.30
N ILE A 58 -6.02 1.86 -0.48
CA ILE A 58 -5.56 1.46 -1.81
C ILE A 58 -5.36 -0.05 -1.89
N VAL A 59 -5.68 -0.65 -3.03
CA VAL A 59 -5.40 -2.06 -3.31
C VAL A 59 -4.07 -2.15 -4.04
N VAL A 60 -3.09 -2.82 -3.43
CA VAL A 60 -1.74 -2.94 -3.98
C VAL A 60 -1.47 -4.38 -4.40
N SER A 61 -0.94 -4.59 -5.60
CA SER A 61 -0.48 -5.90 -6.03
C SER A 61 0.68 -6.39 -5.16
N ILE A 62 0.67 -7.67 -4.77
CA ILE A 62 1.71 -8.26 -3.92
C ILE A 62 3.12 -8.13 -4.52
N LYS A 63 3.22 -8.06 -5.85
CA LYS A 63 4.48 -7.85 -6.58
C LYS A 63 5.12 -6.48 -6.27
N LYS A 64 4.31 -5.50 -5.87
CA LYS A 64 4.72 -4.12 -5.57
C LYS A 64 4.84 -3.82 -4.07
N ILE A 65 4.68 -4.85 -3.22
CA ILE A 65 4.81 -4.75 -1.76
C ILE A 65 6.20 -5.24 -1.35
N LYS A 66 6.88 -4.44 -0.52
CA LYS A 66 8.20 -4.73 0.04
C LYS A 66 8.16 -4.63 1.56
N LYS A 67 9.00 -5.41 2.25
CA LYS A 67 9.18 -5.25 3.70
C LYS A 67 9.69 -3.84 3.97
N ALA A 68 8.98 -3.09 4.81
CA ALA A 68 9.46 -1.82 5.32
C ALA A 68 10.80 -2.05 6.04
N LYS A 69 11.80 -1.24 5.72
CA LYS A 69 13.12 -1.27 6.37
C LYS A 69 13.10 -0.61 7.73
#